data_AF-A0A5J4SUX5-F1
#
_entry.id   AF-A0A5J4SUX5-F1
#
_cell.length_a   1.000
_cell.length_b   1.000
_cell.length_c   1.000
_cell.angle_alpha   90.00
_cell.angle_beta   90.00
_cell.angle_gamma   90.00
#
_symmetry.space_group_name_H-M   'P 1'
#
loop_
_entity.id
_entity.type
_entity.pdbx_description
1 polymer ?
#
loop_
_entity_poly.entity_id
_entity_poly.type
_entity_poly.pdbx_seq_one_letter_code
_entity_poly.pdbx_strand_id
1 'polypeptide(L)'
;MVTQSISLSIWQKKVDTKITQDNILNWLQTGANTAEGIRLAEQSGAPSLTLRLFHSNPTANRRVMMEWLCRTHGIEANFQTLPNHTEVVIRRSTSFREEFPFLNQPDCPTELETLASRKFAKYHAYVDLHRKLQDCTTLQECADTSRQLIDNYLENREIWEELNYYKAHHTLLGKHSIFREFARRKELLAMPVKELMLRKSKVESNIWRVKNEIKKGNKPHLDAERKERLTAYETELAEVNRLLG
;
A
#
# COMPACT_ATOMS: atom_id res chain seq x y z
N MET A 1 5.47 38.84 -14.47
CA MET A 1 5.56 38.24 -15.83
C MET A 1 6.32 36.91 -15.87
N VAL A 2 7.31 36.65 -15.00
CA VAL A 2 8.10 35.40 -15.04
C VAL A 2 7.32 34.15 -14.58
N THR A 3 6.42 34.28 -13.59
CA THR A 3 5.63 33.16 -13.03
C THR A 3 4.60 32.58 -14.00
N GLN A 4 4.05 33.40 -14.91
CA GLN A 4 3.07 32.97 -15.90
C GLN A 4 3.71 32.15 -17.03
N SER A 5 4.96 32.50 -17.41
CA SER A 5 5.75 31.77 -18.40
C SER A 5 6.23 30.39 -17.90
N ILE A 6 6.57 30.28 -16.61
CA ILE A 6 6.95 28.99 -16.00
C ILE A 6 5.73 28.04 -15.95
N SER A 7 4.55 28.54 -15.59
CA SER A 7 3.32 27.72 -15.54
C SER A 7 2.91 27.17 -16.92
N LEU A 8 3.00 28.00 -17.97
CA LEU A 8 2.75 27.62 -19.37
C LEU A 8 3.73 26.55 -19.86
N SER A 9 5.02 26.68 -19.56
CA SER A 9 6.03 25.69 -19.97
C SER A 9 5.88 24.33 -19.27
N ILE A 10 5.44 24.31 -18.01
CA ILE A 10 5.13 23.09 -17.26
C ILE A 10 3.87 22.43 -17.81
N TRP A 11 2.84 23.21 -18.15
CA TRP A 11 1.61 22.71 -18.74
C TRP A 11 1.86 22.11 -20.13
N GLN A 12 2.63 22.79 -20.97
CA GLN A 12 3.00 22.31 -22.30
C GLN A 12 3.78 20.98 -22.23
N LYS A 13 4.79 20.90 -21.36
CA LYS A 13 5.55 19.65 -21.15
C LYS A 13 4.67 18.49 -20.68
N LYS A 14 3.69 18.73 -19.81
CA LYS A 14 2.75 17.69 -19.36
C LYS A 14 1.84 17.21 -20.49
N VAL A 15 1.37 18.12 -21.33
CA VAL A 15 0.55 17.80 -22.50
C VAL A 15 1.37 16.99 -23.52
N ASP A 16 2.58 17.42 -23.84
CA ASP A 16 3.47 16.72 -24.79
C ASP A 16 3.86 15.32 -24.31
N THR A 17 4.10 15.17 -22.99
CA THR A 17 4.40 13.87 -22.37
C THR A 17 3.19 12.92 -22.49
N LYS A 18 1.97 13.42 -22.25
CA LYS A 18 0.75 12.62 -22.34
C LYS A 18 0.46 12.19 -23.77
N ILE A 19 0.61 13.08 -24.75
CA ILE A 19 0.47 12.77 -26.18
C ILE A 19 1.48 11.68 -26.59
N THR A 20 2.71 11.77 -26.10
CA THR A 20 3.75 10.77 -26.40
C THR A 20 3.43 9.40 -25.78
N GLN A 21 2.90 9.38 -24.55
CA GLN A 21 2.42 8.15 -23.91
C GLN A 21 1.29 7.49 -24.71
N ASP A 22 0.29 8.26 -25.15
CA ASP A 22 -0.84 7.73 -25.93
C ASP A 22 -0.39 7.15 -27.28
N ASN A 23 0.58 7.81 -27.94
CA ASN A 23 1.18 7.30 -29.19
C ASN A 23 1.94 5.99 -28.98
N ILE A 24 2.68 5.85 -27.88
CA ILE A 24 3.39 4.61 -27.54
C ILE A 24 2.39 3.50 -27.24
N LEU A 25 1.31 3.78 -26.51
CA LEU A 25 0.26 2.80 -26.23
C LEU A 25 -0.43 2.32 -27.52
N ASN A 26 -0.76 3.23 -28.44
CA ASN A 26 -1.33 2.88 -29.74
C ASN A 26 -0.36 2.01 -30.55
N TRP A 27 0.92 2.38 -30.59
CA TRP A 27 1.97 1.61 -31.26
C TRP A 27 2.13 0.18 -30.69
N LEU A 28 2.03 0.04 -29.36
CA LEU A 28 2.04 -1.26 -28.69
C LEU A 28 0.82 -2.11 -29.08
N GLN A 29 -0.37 -1.49 -29.18
CA GLN A 29 -1.62 -2.16 -29.57
C GLN A 29 -1.63 -2.60 -31.04
N THR A 30 -0.97 -1.86 -31.94
CA THR A 30 -0.88 -2.19 -33.37
C THR A 30 0.21 -3.22 -33.70
N GLY A 31 0.81 -3.87 -32.69
CA GLY A 31 1.80 -4.93 -32.87
C GLY A 31 3.26 -4.46 -32.86
N ALA A 32 3.52 -3.25 -32.37
CA ALA A 32 4.85 -2.69 -32.12
C ALA A 32 5.78 -2.75 -33.35
N ASN A 33 5.36 -2.15 -34.47
CA ASN A 33 6.17 -2.08 -35.69
C ASN A 33 7.55 -1.45 -35.42
N THR A 34 8.62 -2.09 -35.89
CA THR A 34 10.00 -1.65 -35.65
C THR A 34 10.33 -0.27 -36.22
N ALA A 35 9.77 0.11 -37.38
CA ALA A 35 10.04 1.41 -37.99
C ALA A 35 9.42 2.57 -37.17
N GLU A 36 8.19 2.37 -36.70
CA GLU A 36 7.50 3.34 -35.88
C GLU A 36 8.13 3.44 -34.47
N GLY A 37 8.60 2.33 -33.92
CA GLY A 37 9.31 2.31 -32.63
C GLY A 37 10.63 3.08 -32.66
N ILE A 38 11.39 3.00 -33.76
CA ILE A 38 12.62 3.80 -33.94
C ILE A 38 12.28 5.28 -33.96
N ARG A 39 11.24 5.68 -34.72
CA ARG A 39 10.78 7.08 -34.77
C ARG A 39 10.35 7.59 -33.39
N LEU A 40 9.62 6.78 -32.63
CA LEU A 40 9.21 7.11 -31.26
C LEU A 40 10.43 7.25 -30.33
N ALA A 41 11.47 6.43 -30.53
CA ALA A 41 12.71 6.52 -29.75
C ALA A 41 13.50 7.80 -30.06
N GLU A 42 13.58 8.21 -31.33
CA GLU A 42 14.18 9.47 -31.74
C GLU A 42 13.43 10.67 -31.17
N GLN A 43 12.10 10.68 -31.27
CA GLN A 43 11.25 11.74 -30.71
C GLN A 43 11.35 11.82 -29.19
N SER A 44 11.58 10.68 -28.53
CA SER A 44 11.78 10.61 -27.07
C SER A 44 13.20 10.97 -26.63
N GLY A 45 14.10 11.33 -27.55
CA GLY A 45 15.47 11.73 -27.24
C GLY A 45 16.39 10.57 -26.84
N ALA A 46 16.22 9.40 -27.47
CA ALA A 46 17.08 8.25 -27.21
C ALA A 46 18.58 8.58 -27.45
N PRO A 47 19.49 8.11 -26.57
CA PRO A 47 20.92 8.28 -26.77
C PRO A 47 21.39 7.66 -28.09
N SER A 48 22.45 8.22 -28.68
CA SER A 48 22.98 7.80 -29.99
C SER A 48 23.39 6.32 -30.03
N LEU A 49 23.87 5.76 -28.91
CA LEU A 49 24.19 4.33 -28.78
C LEU A 49 22.92 3.45 -28.81
N THR A 50 21.86 3.90 -28.15
CA THR A 50 20.55 3.23 -28.11
C THR A 50 19.90 3.22 -29.49
N LEU A 51 19.93 4.35 -30.20
CA LEU A 51 19.46 4.42 -31.59
C LEU A 51 20.26 3.50 -32.51
N ARG A 52 21.59 3.49 -32.39
CA ARG A 52 22.45 2.58 -33.17
C ARG A 52 22.10 1.11 -32.92
N LEU A 53 21.80 0.74 -31.69
CA LEU A 53 21.32 -0.61 -31.34
C LEU A 53 19.98 -0.91 -32.03
N PHE A 54 19.04 0.03 -32.03
CA PHE A 54 17.73 -0.16 -32.66
C PHE A 54 17.83 -0.26 -34.19
N HIS A 55 18.70 0.51 -34.82
CA HIS A 55 18.93 0.46 -36.27
C HIS A 55 19.69 -0.78 -36.73
N SER A 56 20.57 -1.37 -35.91
CA SER A 56 21.43 -2.48 -36.33
C SER A 56 20.67 -3.79 -36.54
N ASN A 57 19.68 -4.08 -35.69
CA ASN A 57 18.77 -5.21 -35.87
C ASN A 57 17.39 -4.90 -35.27
N PRO A 58 16.51 -4.22 -36.03
CA PRO A 58 15.23 -3.74 -35.50
C PRO A 58 14.32 -4.87 -34.99
N THR A 59 14.31 -6.02 -35.67
CA THR A 59 13.45 -7.16 -35.34
C THR A 59 13.90 -7.86 -34.06
N ALA A 60 15.21 -8.12 -33.91
CA ALA A 60 15.75 -8.74 -32.71
C ALA A 60 15.70 -7.81 -31.50
N ASN A 61 15.93 -6.51 -31.72
CA ASN A 61 15.95 -5.50 -30.66
C ASN A 61 14.58 -4.91 -30.34
N ARG A 62 13.50 -5.40 -30.97
CA ARG A 62 12.13 -4.90 -30.76
C ARG A 62 11.72 -4.94 -29.28
N ARG A 63 12.05 -6.01 -28.55
CA ARG A 63 11.77 -6.11 -27.11
C ARG A 63 12.48 -5.02 -26.30
N VAL A 64 13.77 -4.82 -26.57
CA VAL A 64 14.60 -3.81 -25.88
C VAL A 64 14.08 -2.40 -26.18
N MET A 65 13.62 -2.16 -27.42
CA MET A 65 13.00 -0.92 -27.83
C MET A 65 11.68 -0.65 -27.10
N MET A 66 10.81 -1.66 -27.00
CA MET A 66 9.56 -1.57 -26.23
C MET A 66 9.84 -1.28 -24.75
N GLU A 67 10.77 -2.01 -24.14
CA GLU A 67 11.15 -1.84 -22.73
C GLU A 67 11.74 -0.45 -22.48
N TRP A 68 12.61 0.04 -23.36
CA TRP A 68 13.19 1.38 -23.26
C TRP A 68 12.13 2.48 -23.36
N LEU A 69 11.23 2.42 -24.36
CA LEU A 69 10.15 3.39 -24.53
C LEU A 69 9.20 3.40 -23.34
N CYS A 70 8.81 2.21 -22.87
CA CYS A 70 7.92 2.08 -21.72
C CYS A 70 8.55 2.63 -20.44
N ARG A 71 9.83 2.30 -20.16
CA ARG A 71 10.56 2.79 -19.00
C ARG A 71 10.77 4.30 -19.04
N THR A 72 11.06 4.85 -20.21
CA THR A 72 11.30 6.30 -20.39
C THR A 72 10.04 7.12 -20.11
N HIS A 73 8.88 6.58 -20.46
CA HIS A 73 7.59 7.26 -20.29
C HIS A 73 6.75 6.75 -19.11
N GLY A 74 7.32 5.92 -18.24
CA GLY A 74 6.63 5.42 -17.04
C GLY A 74 5.42 4.51 -17.33
N ILE A 75 5.42 3.81 -18.47
CA ILE A 75 4.38 2.86 -18.84
C ILE A 75 4.72 1.49 -18.23
N GLU A 76 3.91 1.03 -17.29
CA GLU A 76 4.02 -0.32 -16.71
C GLU A 76 3.44 -1.37 -17.69
N ALA A 77 4.21 -1.77 -18.70
CA ALA A 77 3.83 -2.82 -19.64
C ALA A 77 4.60 -4.12 -19.35
N ASN A 78 3.86 -5.21 -19.05
CA ASN A 78 4.44 -6.56 -18.91
C ASN A 78 4.33 -7.31 -20.25
N PHE A 79 5.45 -7.53 -20.93
CA PHE A 79 5.49 -8.20 -22.23
C PHE A 79 5.51 -9.73 -22.07
N GLN A 80 4.49 -10.45 -22.56
CA GLN A 80 4.52 -11.91 -22.69
C GLN A 80 4.77 -12.29 -24.15
N THR A 81 5.84 -13.03 -24.42
CA THR A 81 6.15 -13.55 -25.76
C THR A 81 5.60 -14.97 -25.91
N LEU A 82 4.58 -15.16 -26.76
CA LEU A 82 4.20 -16.48 -27.25
C LEU A 82 5.04 -16.86 -28.49
N PRO A 83 5.27 -18.16 -28.76
CA PRO A 83 6.20 -18.63 -29.80
C PRO A 83 5.91 -18.15 -31.23
N ASN A 84 4.63 -17.89 -31.56
CA ASN A 84 4.19 -17.63 -32.95
C ASN A 84 3.53 -16.27 -33.17
N HIS A 85 3.29 -15.48 -32.12
CA HIS A 85 2.77 -14.11 -32.20
C HIS A 85 3.22 -13.35 -30.96
N THR A 86 3.68 -12.11 -31.12
CA THR A 86 3.94 -11.20 -30.00
C THR A 86 2.69 -10.39 -29.73
N GLU A 87 1.76 -10.96 -28.95
CA GLU A 87 0.63 -10.18 -28.46
C GLU A 87 1.13 -9.30 -27.32
N VAL A 88 1.07 -7.99 -27.52
CA VAL A 88 1.40 -7.03 -26.48
C VAL A 88 0.22 -6.94 -25.53
N VAL A 89 0.19 -7.79 -24.51
CA VAL A 89 -0.82 -7.67 -23.45
C VAL A 89 -0.40 -6.52 -22.53
N ILE A 90 -0.89 -5.32 -22.83
CA ILE A 90 -0.79 -4.18 -21.91
C ILE A 90 -1.70 -4.47 -20.71
N ARG A 91 -1.20 -5.21 -19.72
CA ARG A 91 -1.87 -5.29 -18.42
C ARG A 91 -1.72 -3.94 -17.74
N ARG A 92 -2.74 -3.08 -17.87
CA ARG A 92 -2.92 -1.98 -16.93
C ARG A 92 -2.94 -2.61 -15.54
N SER A 93 -2.08 -2.15 -14.64
CA SER A 93 -2.19 -2.49 -13.22
C SER A 93 -3.58 -2.03 -12.79
N THR A 94 -4.50 -2.99 -12.59
CA THR A 94 -5.85 -2.69 -12.15
C THR A 94 -5.72 -1.95 -10.84
N SER A 95 -6.39 -0.81 -10.73
CA SER A 95 -6.39 -0.05 -9.48
C SER A 95 -6.86 -0.97 -8.35
N PHE A 96 -6.33 -0.78 -7.14
CA PHE A 96 -6.79 -1.54 -5.97
C PHE A 96 -8.32 -1.48 -5.81
N ARG A 97 -8.92 -0.34 -6.16
CA ARG A 97 -10.39 -0.15 -6.15
C ARG A 97 -11.11 -0.86 -7.29
N GLU A 98 -10.44 -1.16 -8.39
CA GLU A 98 -10.97 -2.01 -9.47
C GLU A 98 -10.87 -3.50 -9.10
N GLU A 99 -9.81 -3.89 -8.36
CA GLU A 99 -9.66 -5.26 -7.86
C GLU A 99 -10.68 -5.59 -6.76
N PHE A 100 -11.06 -4.59 -5.95
CA PHE A 100 -12.08 -4.68 -4.90
C PHE A 100 -13.20 -3.66 -5.13
N PRO A 101 -14.12 -3.89 -6.10
CA PRO A 101 -15.16 -2.93 -6.47
C PRO A 101 -16.12 -2.54 -5.34
N PHE A 102 -16.31 -3.44 -4.36
CA PHE A 102 -17.18 -3.18 -3.21
C PHE A 102 -16.71 -1.98 -2.37
N LEU A 103 -15.41 -1.62 -2.41
CA LEU A 103 -14.88 -0.45 -1.70
C LEU A 103 -15.32 0.90 -2.30
N ASN A 104 -15.99 0.88 -3.46
CA ASN A 104 -16.59 2.08 -4.07
C ASN A 104 -18.11 2.13 -3.88
N GLN A 105 -18.72 1.10 -3.29
CA GLN A 105 -20.15 1.03 -3.06
C GLN A 105 -20.51 1.75 -1.75
N PRO A 106 -21.67 2.45 -1.69
CA PRO A 106 -22.11 3.13 -0.48
C PRO A 106 -22.47 2.15 0.65
N ASP A 107 -22.79 0.90 0.33
CA ASP A 107 -23.13 -0.15 1.30
C ASP A 107 -21.90 -0.88 1.86
N CYS A 108 -20.68 -0.37 1.63
CA CYS A 108 -19.46 -0.98 2.12
C CYS A 108 -19.38 -0.87 3.66
N PRO A 109 -19.14 -1.98 4.38
CA PRO A 109 -18.88 -1.93 5.81
C PRO A 109 -17.69 -1.00 6.13
N THR A 110 -17.87 -0.11 7.11
CA THR A 110 -16.84 0.86 7.54
C THR A 110 -15.56 0.15 8.00
N GLU A 111 -15.68 -1.07 8.50
CA GLU A 111 -14.56 -1.92 8.89
C GLU A 111 -13.65 -2.24 7.69
N LEU A 112 -14.22 -2.52 6.51
CA LEU A 112 -13.46 -2.82 5.29
C LEU A 112 -12.80 -1.58 4.69
N GLU A 113 -13.47 -0.42 4.75
CA GLU A 113 -12.87 0.85 4.34
C GLU A 113 -11.67 1.23 5.21
N THR A 114 -11.80 1.02 6.52
CA THR A 114 -10.72 1.23 7.48
C THR A 114 -9.57 0.27 7.20
N LEU A 115 -9.87 -1.00 6.90
CA LEU A 115 -8.88 -1.99 6.52
C LEU A 115 -8.13 -1.63 5.24
N ALA A 116 -8.84 -1.18 4.20
CA ALA A 116 -8.22 -0.70 2.96
C ALA A 116 -7.25 0.46 3.24
N SER A 117 -7.67 1.43 4.06
CA SER A 117 -6.82 2.56 4.46
C SER A 117 -5.59 2.11 5.25
N ARG A 118 -5.76 1.19 6.21
CA ARG A 118 -4.64 0.60 6.97
C ARG A 118 -3.70 -0.19 6.05
N LYS A 119 -4.22 -0.91 5.05
CA LYS A 119 -3.39 -1.65 4.08
C LYS A 119 -2.40 -0.72 3.38
N PHE A 120 -2.86 0.43 2.88
CA PHE A 120 -1.98 1.40 2.25
C PHE A 120 -0.93 1.94 3.22
N ALA A 121 -1.33 2.31 4.44
CA ALA A 121 -0.39 2.77 5.46
C ALA A 121 0.69 1.72 5.76
N LYS A 122 0.31 0.45 5.92
CA LYS A 122 1.23 -0.66 6.18
C LYS A 122 2.15 -0.96 5.00
N TYR A 123 1.64 -0.86 3.77
CA TYR A 123 2.47 -0.98 2.57
C TYR A 123 3.53 0.13 2.48
N HIS A 124 3.14 1.38 2.69
CA HIS A 124 4.09 2.49 2.67
C HIS A 124 5.13 2.36 3.79
N ALA A 125 4.70 1.99 5.00
CA ALA A 125 5.61 1.70 6.10
C ALA A 125 6.59 0.57 5.75
N TYR A 126 6.12 -0.51 5.12
CA TYR A 126 6.97 -1.60 4.63
C TYR A 126 8.02 -1.10 3.62
N VAL A 127 7.61 -0.30 2.62
CA VAL A 127 8.54 0.25 1.62
C VAL A 127 9.60 1.15 2.27
N ASP A 128 9.20 1.99 3.21
CA ASP A 128 10.12 2.90 3.90
C ASP A 128 11.06 2.15 4.84
N LEU A 129 10.56 1.15 5.58
CA LEU A 129 11.39 0.28 6.42
C LEU A 129 12.35 -0.56 5.58
N HIS A 130 11.93 -1.00 4.39
CA HIS A 130 12.81 -1.74 3.49
C HIS A 130 13.98 -0.87 3.02
N ARG A 131 13.72 0.40 2.71
CA ARG A 131 14.78 1.38 2.40
C ARG A 131 15.70 1.58 3.60
N LYS A 132 15.13 1.80 4.79
CA LYS A 132 15.92 1.97 6.03
C LYS A 132 16.81 0.78 6.33
N LEU A 133 16.32 -0.44 6.08
CA LEU A 133 17.09 -1.66 6.31
C LEU A 133 18.36 -1.73 5.45
N GLN A 134 18.37 -1.10 4.27
CA GLN A 134 19.56 -1.01 3.42
C GLN A 134 20.62 -0.08 3.99
N ASP A 135 20.20 0.95 4.75
CA ASP A 135 21.07 1.97 5.33
C ASP A 135 21.47 1.68 6.79
N CYS A 136 20.92 0.62 7.41
CA CYS A 136 21.19 0.27 8.79
C CYS A 136 22.67 -0.10 9.01
N THR A 137 23.31 0.56 9.98
CA THR A 137 24.73 0.33 10.32
C THR A 137 24.92 -0.54 11.57
N THR A 138 23.94 -0.55 12.48
CA THR A 138 24.02 -1.31 13.73
C THR A 138 23.16 -2.58 13.71
N LEU A 139 23.64 -3.64 14.39
CA LEU A 139 22.93 -4.92 14.44
C LEU A 139 21.56 -4.81 15.13
N GLN A 140 21.47 -4.00 16.20
CA GLN A 140 20.24 -3.84 16.96
C GLN A 140 19.17 -3.08 16.16
N GLU A 141 19.56 -1.98 15.51
CA GLU A 141 18.66 -1.22 14.63
C GLU A 141 18.20 -2.06 13.44
N CYS A 142 19.09 -2.86 12.86
CA CYS A 142 18.75 -3.80 11.79
C CYS A 142 17.74 -4.85 12.26
N ALA A 143 17.93 -5.42 13.46
CA ALA A 143 17.01 -6.40 14.04
C ALA A 143 15.62 -5.78 14.33
N ASP A 144 15.57 -4.58 14.90
CA ASP A 144 14.31 -3.90 15.21
C ASP A 144 13.58 -3.42 13.95
N THR A 145 14.31 -2.94 12.94
CA THR A 145 13.75 -2.55 11.63
C THR A 145 13.23 -3.78 10.88
N SER A 146 13.98 -4.89 10.92
CA SER A 146 13.56 -6.16 10.31
C SER A 146 12.29 -6.70 10.95
N ARG A 147 12.20 -6.66 12.29
CA ARG A 147 10.99 -7.08 13.00
C ARG A 147 9.78 -6.23 12.57
N GLN A 148 9.91 -4.91 12.60
CA GLN A 148 8.84 -4.01 12.16
C GLN A 148 8.45 -4.24 10.69
N LEU A 149 9.41 -4.49 9.81
CA LEU A 149 9.17 -4.78 8.40
C LEU A 149 8.33 -6.05 8.23
N ILE A 150 8.70 -7.12 8.96
CA ILE A 150 7.96 -8.39 8.97
C ILE A 150 6.55 -8.18 9.51
N ASP A 151 6.39 -7.47 10.62
CA ASP A 151 5.07 -7.20 11.22
C ASP A 151 4.17 -6.43 10.25
N ASN A 152 4.68 -5.38 9.60
CA ASN A 152 3.94 -4.61 8.59
C ASN A 152 3.56 -5.47 7.38
N TYR A 153 4.44 -6.38 6.95
CA TYR A 153 4.16 -7.30 5.85
C TYR A 153 3.07 -8.32 6.22
N LEU A 154 3.18 -8.95 7.39
CA LEU A 154 2.21 -9.93 7.87
C LEU A 154 0.84 -9.30 8.05
N GLU A 155 0.75 -8.14 8.71
CA GLU A 155 -0.51 -7.40 8.84
C GLU A 155 -1.09 -7.06 7.46
N ASN A 156 -0.27 -6.56 6.52
CA ASN A 156 -0.73 -6.23 5.17
C ASN A 156 -1.32 -7.43 4.43
N ARG A 157 -0.77 -8.62 4.68
CA ARG A 157 -1.21 -9.90 4.12
C ARG A 157 -2.49 -10.40 4.78
N GLU A 158 -2.62 -10.30 6.10
CA GLU A 158 -3.86 -10.62 6.80
C GLU A 158 -5.03 -9.77 6.29
N ILE A 159 -4.80 -8.45 6.10
CA ILE A 159 -5.81 -7.55 5.53
C ILE A 159 -6.19 -7.97 4.10
N TRP A 160 -5.21 -8.42 3.32
CA TRP A 160 -5.46 -8.92 1.96
C TRP A 160 -6.32 -10.18 1.95
N GLU A 161 -6.08 -11.10 2.88
CA GLU A 161 -6.86 -12.33 3.04
C GLU A 161 -8.31 -12.00 3.42
N GLU A 162 -8.53 -11.06 4.34
CA GLU A 162 -9.86 -10.57 4.71
C GLU A 162 -10.62 -9.96 3.52
N LEU A 163 -9.96 -9.10 2.75
CA LEU A 163 -10.58 -8.46 1.57
C LEU A 163 -10.92 -9.47 0.48
N ASN A 164 -10.07 -10.46 0.23
CA ASN A 164 -10.36 -11.52 -0.74
C ASN A 164 -11.46 -12.46 -0.25
N TYR A 165 -11.51 -12.75 1.04
CA TYR A 165 -12.60 -13.55 1.60
C TYR A 165 -13.94 -12.83 1.46
N TYR A 166 -13.99 -11.52 1.76
CA TYR A 166 -15.20 -10.72 1.55
C TYR A 166 -15.58 -10.63 0.07
N LYS A 167 -14.61 -10.53 -0.84
CA LYS A 167 -14.86 -10.55 -2.29
C LYS A 167 -15.56 -11.83 -2.75
N ALA A 168 -15.23 -12.98 -2.16
CA ALA A 168 -15.78 -14.28 -2.55
C ALA A 168 -17.10 -14.62 -1.83
N HIS A 169 -17.24 -14.24 -0.55
CA HIS A 169 -18.34 -14.69 0.30
C HIS A 169 -19.29 -13.57 0.76
N HIS A 170 -18.92 -12.31 0.56
CA HIS A 170 -19.65 -11.13 1.07
C HIS A 170 -19.88 -11.17 2.60
N THR A 171 -19.01 -11.85 3.33
CA THR A 171 -19.00 -11.95 4.79
C THR A 171 -17.62 -11.66 5.34
N LEU A 172 -17.53 -11.07 6.53
CA LEU A 172 -16.25 -10.79 7.20
C LEU A 172 -15.66 -12.09 7.76
N LEU A 173 -14.37 -12.33 7.53
CA LEU A 173 -13.66 -13.47 8.12
C LEU A 173 -13.35 -13.22 9.60
N GLY A 174 -13.00 -11.97 9.95
CA GLY A 174 -12.92 -11.52 11.34
C GLY A 174 -11.68 -11.97 12.10
N LYS A 175 -10.64 -12.46 11.42
CA LYS A 175 -9.36 -12.84 12.02
C LYS A 175 -8.53 -11.62 12.42
N HIS A 176 -8.55 -10.58 11.59
CA HIS A 176 -7.72 -9.40 11.83
C HIS A 176 -8.11 -8.70 13.15
N SER A 177 -7.09 -8.28 13.92
CA SER A 177 -7.25 -7.72 15.27
C SER A 177 -8.21 -6.53 15.34
N ILE A 178 -8.29 -5.73 14.27
CA ILE A 178 -9.19 -4.57 14.15
C ILE A 178 -10.66 -4.92 14.39
N PHE A 179 -11.11 -6.11 14.00
CA PHE A 179 -12.51 -6.48 14.17
C PHE A 179 -12.86 -6.66 15.65
N ARG A 180 -11.89 -7.07 16.47
CA ARG A 180 -12.05 -7.09 17.93
C ARG A 180 -12.17 -5.68 18.49
N GLU A 181 -11.40 -4.72 17.98
CA GLU A 181 -11.51 -3.30 18.37
C GLU A 181 -12.89 -2.73 18.01
N PHE A 182 -13.37 -2.98 16.80
CA PHE A 182 -14.70 -2.56 16.35
C PHE A 182 -15.82 -3.20 17.17
N ALA A 183 -15.76 -4.52 17.39
CA ALA A 183 -16.73 -5.23 18.21
C ALA A 183 -16.75 -4.67 19.64
N ARG A 184 -15.57 -4.42 20.22
CA ARG A 184 -15.45 -3.84 21.56
C ARG A 184 -16.05 -2.45 21.64
N ARG A 185 -15.77 -1.60 20.64
CA ARG A 185 -16.33 -0.24 20.60
C ARG A 185 -17.85 -0.27 20.46
N LYS A 186 -18.39 -1.17 19.63
CA LYS A 186 -19.83 -1.38 19.49
C LYS A 186 -20.48 -1.84 20.80
N GLU A 187 -19.82 -2.74 21.54
CA GLU A 187 -20.27 -3.19 22.87
C GLU A 187 -20.31 -2.02 23.87
N LEU A 188 -19.27 -1.19 23.92
CA LEU A 188 -19.23 -0.02 24.79
C LEU A 188 -20.31 1.00 24.44
N LEU A 189 -20.57 1.24 23.14
CA LEU A 189 -21.63 2.14 22.68
C LEU A 189 -23.04 1.64 23.03
N ALA A 190 -23.24 0.33 23.07
CA ALA A 190 -24.53 -0.27 23.42
C ALA A 190 -24.78 -0.31 24.94
N MET A 191 -23.74 -0.10 25.75
CA MET A 191 -23.80 -0.22 27.20
C MET A 191 -24.49 1.00 27.84
N PRO A 192 -25.41 0.83 28.79
CA PRO A 192 -26.02 1.96 29.50
C PRO A 192 -24.99 2.71 30.35
N VAL A 193 -25.21 4.00 30.56
CA VAL A 193 -24.29 4.91 31.30
C VAL A 193 -23.88 4.35 32.67
N LYS A 194 -24.80 3.74 33.40
CA LYS A 194 -24.51 3.12 34.70
C LYS A 194 -23.46 2.00 34.59
N GLU A 195 -23.60 1.15 33.58
CA GLU A 195 -22.66 0.05 33.32
C GLU A 195 -21.31 0.59 32.81
N LEU A 196 -21.32 1.65 31.98
CA LEU A 196 -20.10 2.33 31.56
C LEU A 196 -19.32 2.91 32.74
N MET A 197 -19.99 3.52 33.72
CA MET A 197 -19.36 3.99 34.97
C MET A 197 -18.77 2.84 35.79
N LEU A 198 -19.47 1.71 35.86
CA LEU A 198 -18.96 0.51 36.53
C LEU A 198 -17.73 -0.05 35.81
N ARG A 199 -17.78 -0.07 34.47
CA ARG A 199 -16.68 -0.53 33.62
C ARG A 199 -15.46 0.36 33.77
N LYS A 200 -15.64 1.69 33.78
CA LYS A 200 -14.58 2.68 34.05
C LYS A 200 -13.83 2.35 35.33
N SER A 201 -14.55 2.24 36.45
CA SER A 201 -13.95 1.93 37.76
C SER A 201 -13.18 0.59 37.76
N LYS A 202 -13.72 -0.42 37.06
CA LYS A 202 -13.08 -1.73 36.91
C LYS A 202 -11.79 -1.65 36.09
N VAL A 203 -11.80 -0.89 34.99
CA VAL A 203 -10.62 -0.68 34.13
C VAL A 203 -9.55 0.12 34.88
N GLU A 204 -9.91 1.18 35.60
CA GLU A 204 -8.99 1.95 36.45
C GLU A 204 -8.31 1.08 37.52
N SER A 205 -9.08 0.21 38.18
CA SER A 205 -8.56 -0.74 39.16
C SER A 205 -7.57 -1.73 38.55
N ASN A 206 -7.86 -2.22 37.34
CA ASN A 206 -6.97 -3.12 36.60
C ASN A 206 -5.67 -2.41 36.18
N ILE A 207 -5.77 -1.16 35.68
CA ILE A 207 -4.60 -0.33 35.35
C ILE A 207 -3.70 -0.17 36.57
N TRP A 208 -4.28 0.18 37.72
CA TRP A 208 -3.53 0.31 38.97
C TRP A 208 -2.81 -1.00 39.33
N ARG A 209 -3.50 -2.14 39.23
CA ARG A 209 -2.93 -3.46 39.52
C ARG A 209 -1.76 -3.78 38.60
N VAL A 210 -1.89 -3.57 37.29
CA VAL A 210 -0.82 -3.83 36.32
C VAL A 210 0.36 -2.87 36.53
N LYS A 211 0.11 -1.58 36.80
CA LYS A 211 1.17 -0.61 37.15
C LYS A 211 1.93 -1.04 38.40
N ASN A 212 1.24 -1.56 39.41
CA ASN A 212 1.87 -2.09 40.62
C ASN A 212 2.69 -3.37 40.35
N GLU A 213 2.20 -4.27 39.49
CA GLU A 213 2.94 -5.46 39.06
C GLU A 213 4.24 -5.10 38.33
N ILE A 214 4.19 -4.11 37.42
CA ILE A 214 5.37 -3.58 36.73
C ILE A 214 6.34 -2.94 37.73
N LYS A 215 5.84 -2.12 38.66
CA LYS A 215 6.66 -1.47 39.70
C LYS A 215 7.39 -2.47 40.59
N LYS A 216 6.78 -3.63 40.86
CA LYS A 216 7.40 -4.71 41.65
C LYS A 216 8.56 -5.39 40.92
N GLY A 217 8.66 -5.30 39.60
CA GLY A 217 9.80 -5.81 38.82
C GLY A 217 10.01 -7.33 38.87
N ASN A 218 9.03 -8.08 39.39
CA ASN A 218 9.13 -9.54 39.51
C ASN A 218 8.87 -10.21 38.16
N LYS A 219 9.75 -11.11 37.69
CA LYS A 219 9.62 -11.86 36.42
C LYS A 219 9.71 -10.95 35.16
N PRO A 220 10.92 -10.53 34.75
CA PRO A 220 11.12 -9.60 33.64
C PRO A 220 10.66 -10.13 32.28
N HIS A 221 10.59 -11.44 32.10
CA HIS A 221 10.08 -12.06 30.86
C HIS A 221 8.58 -11.77 30.61
N LEU A 222 7.81 -11.37 31.64
CA LEU A 222 6.39 -11.01 31.51
C LEU A 222 6.17 -9.52 31.27
N ASP A 223 7.23 -8.71 31.25
CA ASP A 223 7.07 -7.25 31.18
C ASP A 223 6.54 -6.79 29.83
N ALA A 224 6.85 -7.49 28.74
CA ALA A 224 6.28 -7.22 27.42
C ALA A 224 4.74 -7.37 27.45
N GLU A 225 4.25 -8.51 27.94
CA GLU A 225 2.81 -8.79 28.07
C GLU A 225 2.11 -7.82 29.04
N ARG A 226 2.77 -7.46 30.16
CA ARG A 226 2.23 -6.45 31.10
C ARG A 226 2.06 -5.09 30.46
N LYS A 227 3.04 -4.65 29.65
CA LYS A 227 2.96 -3.38 28.93
C LYS A 227 1.84 -3.40 27.90
N GLU A 228 1.70 -4.48 27.15
CA GLU A 228 0.61 -4.64 26.17
C GLU A 228 -0.78 -4.61 26.84
N ARG A 229 -0.95 -5.32 27.96
CA ARG A 229 -2.20 -5.27 28.75
C ARG A 229 -2.47 -3.88 29.30
N LEU A 230 -1.43 -3.19 29.77
CA LEU A 230 -1.56 -1.82 30.25
C LEU A 230 -2.04 -0.88 29.13
N THR A 231 -1.41 -0.93 27.96
CA THR A 231 -1.83 -0.12 26.81
C THR A 231 -3.27 -0.42 26.40
N ALA A 232 -3.69 -1.70 26.39
CA ALA A 232 -5.06 -2.07 26.07
C ALA A 232 -6.08 -1.49 27.06
N TYR A 233 -5.80 -1.55 28.37
CA TYR A 233 -6.68 -0.94 29.38
C TYR A 233 -6.71 0.59 29.31
N GLU A 234 -5.58 1.24 29.03
CA GLU A 234 -5.51 2.70 28.87
C GLU A 234 -6.30 3.16 27.64
N THR A 235 -6.21 2.44 26.52
CA THR A 235 -7.04 2.70 25.33
C THR A 235 -8.53 2.51 25.62
N GLU A 236 -8.89 1.44 26.34
CA GLU A 236 -10.29 1.20 26.73
C GLU A 236 -10.81 2.30 27.66
N LEU A 237 -10.02 2.71 28.65
CA LEU A 237 -10.40 3.79 29.57
C LEU A 237 -10.60 5.12 28.83
N ALA A 238 -9.74 5.43 27.85
CA ALA A 238 -9.87 6.62 27.03
C ALA A 238 -11.19 6.62 26.24
N GLU A 239 -11.57 5.48 25.66
CA GLU A 239 -12.85 5.36 24.93
C GLU A 239 -14.04 5.46 25.89
N VAL A 240 -14.01 4.79 27.04
CA VAL A 240 -15.09 4.88 28.04
C VAL A 240 -15.27 6.31 28.53
N ASN A 241 -14.17 7.03 28.80
CA ASN A 241 -14.24 8.45 29.17
C ASN A 241 -14.82 9.30 28.04
N ARG A 242 -14.43 9.05 26.78
CA ARG A 242 -14.99 9.73 25.61
C ARG A 242 -16.51 9.53 25.48
N LEU A 243 -17.02 8.38 25.90
CA LEU A 243 -18.47 8.09 25.89
C LEU A 243 -19.23 8.71 27.06
N LEU A 244 -18.56 8.94 28.20
CA LEU A 244 -19.17 9.50 29.40
C LEU A 244 -19.21 11.04 29.44
N GLY A 245 -18.40 11.71 28.61
CA GLY A 245 -18.31 13.18 28.55
C GLY A 245 -17.03 13.72 29.17
#